data_AF-A0A7K2Z905-F1
#
_entry.id   AF-A0A7K2Z905-F1
#
_cell.length_a   1.000
_cell.length_b   1.000
_cell.length_c   1.000
_cell.angle_alpha   90.00
_cell.angle_beta   90.00
_cell.angle_gamma   90.00
#
_symmetry.space_group_name_H-M   'P 1'
#
loop_
_entity.id
_entity.type
_entity.pdbx_description
1 polymer ?
#
loop_
_entity_poly.entity_id
_entity_poly.type
_entity_poly.pdbx_seq_one_letter_code
_entity_poly.pdbx_strand_id
1 'polypeptide(L)'
;MPRRTLLLTATATAALAGCAVPAPRRRGPVPDPAPGLAIASTRRALVMQLLAHPDDDLYFMNPDTRQALDAGTPLVCVYLTAGEADGVNKVPGAPRPAPDRAAYSSSRHQGLRQAYAELLGLDRFTPWETSVLPLHGGHRAERDVLADGARRVELVFLNTAMHTGRGRLGLPSLWQDRRLVLRTVVADDSPLDRAGSYTYDGLVEVLTGLLEQYRPTLVHTLDPDPDLQFSSEYERRRDSEQRGYSDHADHTAAGCFAWAALIHWVARATAAGEPVPGFTVSSFRGYYNRHWPKNLPPEVLERKAAHLVPYGGSPDWECGNPSGCGDYNVGGDRPLTNRKGWVRSTHHRYPGPRPTLSSGADGRLTAYGVLGLRAVRWRESAPGSGVWDAPDDLGGGPLAPVLGSAMTADG
;
A
#
# COMPACT_ATOMS: atom_id res chain seq x y z
N MET A 1 -4.87 -18.31 84.25
CA MET A 1 -3.82 -17.28 84.47
C MET A 1 -2.80 -17.35 83.33
N PRO A 2 -2.18 -16.23 82.93
CA PRO A 2 -2.39 -15.65 81.59
C PRO A 2 -1.28 -15.88 80.55
N ARG A 3 -1.73 -15.78 79.29
CA ARG A 3 -1.12 -15.20 78.06
C ARG A 3 0.41 -15.01 78.00
N ARG A 4 1.01 -15.55 76.94
CA ARG A 4 2.01 -14.83 76.13
C ARG A 4 1.66 -14.92 74.65
N THR A 5 1.39 -13.75 74.09
CA THR A 5 1.16 -13.45 72.69
C THR A 5 2.47 -13.50 71.93
N LEU A 6 2.53 -14.20 70.80
CA LEU A 6 3.55 -14.06 69.78
C LEU A 6 2.83 -13.82 68.45
N LEU A 7 2.93 -12.60 67.93
CA LEU A 7 2.55 -12.24 66.58
C LEU A 7 3.59 -12.84 65.61
N LEU A 8 3.16 -13.77 64.76
CA LEU A 8 3.90 -14.17 63.57
C LEU A 8 3.21 -13.53 62.37
N THR A 9 3.89 -12.55 61.79
CA THR A 9 3.62 -11.97 60.48
C THR A 9 3.84 -13.05 59.42
N ALA A 10 2.76 -13.53 58.80
CA ALA A 10 2.83 -14.35 57.60
C ALA A 10 2.96 -13.45 56.36
N THR A 11 4.13 -13.47 55.75
CA THR A 11 4.35 -12.94 54.40
C THR A 11 3.72 -13.87 53.38
N ALA A 12 2.54 -13.51 52.88
CA ALA A 12 1.93 -14.16 51.72
C ALA A 12 2.61 -13.66 50.45
N THR A 13 3.44 -14.50 49.81
CA THR A 13 3.89 -14.31 48.44
C THR A 13 2.72 -14.57 47.49
N ALA A 14 2.04 -13.49 47.08
CA ALA A 14 1.06 -13.55 46.01
C ALA A 14 1.80 -13.78 44.67
N ALA A 15 1.73 -15.00 44.15
CA ALA A 15 2.09 -15.28 42.77
C ALA A 15 1.07 -14.56 41.87
N LEU A 16 1.50 -13.47 41.23
CA LEU A 16 0.74 -12.81 40.17
C LEU A 16 0.68 -13.76 38.97
N ALA A 17 -0.41 -14.52 38.89
CA ALA A 17 -0.81 -15.17 37.65
C ALA A 17 -1.16 -14.05 36.64
N GLY A 18 -0.17 -13.64 35.87
CA GLY A 18 -0.37 -12.73 34.74
C GLY A 18 -1.37 -13.36 33.79
N CYS A 19 -2.44 -12.61 33.47
CA CYS A 19 -3.37 -12.95 32.42
C CYS A 19 -2.61 -13.04 31.08
N ALA A 20 -2.05 -14.21 30.78
CA ALA A 20 -1.47 -14.49 29.48
C ALA A 20 -2.62 -14.57 28.49
N VAL A 21 -2.88 -13.45 27.81
CA VAL A 21 -3.73 -13.42 26.62
C VAL A 21 -3.16 -14.48 25.66
N PRO A 22 -3.96 -15.48 25.23
CA PRO A 22 -3.47 -16.47 24.29
C PRO A 22 -2.94 -15.75 23.06
N ALA A 23 -1.68 -16.02 22.67
CA ALA A 23 -1.10 -15.43 21.48
C ALA A 23 -2.03 -15.69 20.28
N PRO A 24 -2.32 -14.68 19.43
CA PRO A 24 -3.14 -14.87 18.25
C PRO A 24 -2.60 -16.05 17.43
N ARG A 25 -3.47 -16.96 17.01
CA ARG A 25 -3.14 -18.09 16.11
C ARG A 25 -2.84 -17.62 14.68
N ARG A 26 -1.99 -16.61 14.51
CA ARG A 26 -1.43 -16.21 13.21
C ARG A 26 -0.02 -16.80 13.12
N ARG A 27 0.09 -18.07 12.72
CA ARG A 27 1.37 -18.71 12.39
C ARG A 27 1.71 -18.40 10.93
N GLY A 28 2.12 -17.17 10.65
CA GLY A 28 2.86 -16.85 9.44
C GLY A 28 4.37 -16.95 9.71
N PRO A 29 5.22 -17.07 8.68
CA PRO A 29 6.66 -16.89 8.85
C PRO A 29 6.94 -15.52 9.48
N VAL A 30 7.88 -15.49 10.43
CA VAL A 30 8.37 -14.27 11.07
C VAL A 30 9.86 -14.18 10.74
N PRO A 31 10.36 -13.02 10.25
CA PRO A 31 11.79 -12.81 10.07
C PRO A 31 12.57 -13.07 11.35
N ASP A 32 13.74 -13.69 11.25
CA ASP A 32 14.64 -13.89 12.39
C ASP A 32 15.04 -12.53 12.99
N PRO A 33 14.71 -12.24 14.26
CA PRO A 33 15.01 -10.94 14.86
C PRO A 33 16.49 -10.76 15.21
N ALA A 34 17.33 -11.79 15.14
CA ALA A 34 18.74 -11.71 15.49
C ALA A 34 19.51 -10.77 14.56
N PRO A 35 20.42 -9.92 15.07
CA PRO A 35 21.20 -8.98 14.25
C PRO A 35 22.27 -9.69 13.40
N GLY A 36 22.93 -8.93 12.53
CA GLY A 36 24.09 -9.38 11.77
C GLY A 36 23.78 -10.11 10.47
N LEU A 37 22.54 -10.03 9.97
CA LEU A 37 22.22 -10.53 8.63
C LEU A 37 22.76 -9.57 7.58
N ALA A 38 23.28 -10.11 6.48
CA ALA A 38 23.66 -9.28 5.33
C ALA A 38 22.42 -8.58 4.76
N ILE A 39 22.51 -7.28 4.49
CA ILE A 39 21.46 -6.53 3.79
C ILE A 39 21.83 -6.40 2.31
N ALA A 40 20.86 -6.58 1.42
CA ALA A 40 21.08 -6.48 -0.02
C ALA A 40 21.66 -5.11 -0.41
N SER A 41 22.63 -5.12 -1.34
CA SER A 41 23.32 -3.93 -1.81
C SER A 41 22.41 -2.96 -2.57
N THR A 42 22.92 -1.75 -2.79
CA THR A 42 22.25 -0.75 -3.63
C THR A 42 22.04 -1.28 -5.05
N ARG A 43 20.97 -0.81 -5.67
CA ARG A 43 20.53 -1.19 -7.01
C ARG A 43 19.65 -0.09 -7.58
N ARG A 44 19.27 -0.22 -8.85
CA ARG A 44 18.37 0.75 -9.51
C ARG A 44 17.07 0.88 -8.71
N ALA A 45 16.68 2.13 -8.46
CA ALA A 45 15.45 2.43 -7.74
C ALA A 45 14.24 1.92 -8.54
N LEU A 46 13.25 1.41 -7.81
CA LEU A 46 11.93 1.05 -8.34
C LEU A 46 10.91 1.29 -7.23
N VAL A 47 9.84 1.99 -7.57
CA VAL A 47 8.68 2.15 -6.69
C VAL A 47 7.64 1.11 -7.06
N MET A 48 7.19 0.34 -6.07
CA MET A 48 6.03 -0.54 -6.22
C MET A 48 4.90 -0.05 -5.32
N GLN A 49 3.70 0.06 -5.86
CA GLN A 49 2.52 0.50 -5.13
C GLN A 49 1.54 -0.66 -5.01
N LEU A 50 1.17 -1.00 -3.78
CA LEU A 50 0.19 -2.04 -3.46
C LEU A 50 -1.11 -1.35 -3.00
N LEU A 51 -2.14 -1.42 -3.84
CA LEU A 51 -3.33 -0.56 -3.81
C LEU A 51 -4.60 -1.40 -3.72
N ALA A 52 -5.68 -0.85 -3.17
CA ALA A 52 -6.95 -1.56 -3.15
C ALA A 52 -7.68 -1.36 -4.50
N HIS A 53 -7.94 -0.11 -4.88
CA HIS A 53 -8.78 0.27 -6.01
C HIS A 53 -7.98 0.97 -7.12
N PRO A 54 -8.39 0.81 -8.39
CA PRO A 54 -7.88 1.58 -9.54
C PRO A 54 -8.11 3.09 -9.42
N ASP A 55 -7.25 3.85 -8.72
CA ASP A 55 -7.23 5.33 -8.53
C ASP A 55 -6.65 5.74 -7.17
N ASP A 56 -6.49 4.80 -6.25
CA ASP A 56 -5.97 5.07 -4.89
C ASP A 56 -4.62 5.81 -4.93
N ASP A 57 -3.77 5.51 -5.91
CA ASP A 57 -2.50 6.16 -6.17
C ASP A 57 -2.65 7.62 -6.64
N LEU A 58 -3.59 7.89 -7.54
CA LEU A 58 -3.94 9.24 -8.00
C LEU A 58 -4.46 10.11 -6.85
N TYR A 59 -5.25 9.53 -5.95
CA TYR A 59 -5.80 10.26 -4.79
C TYR A 59 -4.85 10.37 -3.59
N PHE A 60 -4.12 9.31 -3.24
CA PHE A 60 -3.45 9.22 -1.94
C PHE A 60 -1.93 9.16 -2.04
N MET A 61 -1.35 8.73 -3.16
CA MET A 61 0.10 8.60 -3.32
C MET A 61 0.74 9.67 -4.21
N ASN A 62 -0.07 10.50 -4.88
CA ASN A 62 0.42 11.73 -5.50
C ASN A 62 0.48 12.85 -4.44
N PRO A 63 1.51 13.72 -4.42
CA PRO A 63 2.49 13.95 -5.50
C PRO A 63 3.74 13.06 -5.49
N ASP A 64 3.95 12.20 -4.48
CA ASP A 64 5.16 11.36 -4.37
C ASP A 64 5.37 10.49 -5.62
N THR A 65 4.28 9.93 -6.15
CA THR A 65 4.27 9.11 -7.38
C THR A 65 4.83 9.88 -8.57
N ARG A 66 4.30 11.08 -8.81
CA ARG A 66 4.79 11.97 -9.86
C ARG A 66 6.26 12.33 -9.64
N GLN A 67 6.67 12.67 -8.41
CA GLN A 67 8.06 13.04 -8.13
C GLN A 67 9.02 11.88 -8.43
N ALA A 68 8.62 10.64 -8.14
CA ALA A 68 9.40 9.46 -8.50
C ALA A 68 9.55 9.31 -10.02
N LEU A 69 8.47 9.48 -10.78
CA LEU A 69 8.48 9.42 -12.25
C LEU A 69 9.30 10.57 -12.88
N ASP A 70 9.14 11.80 -12.38
CA ASP A 70 9.91 12.98 -12.80
C ASP A 70 11.42 12.78 -12.53
N ALA A 71 11.77 12.06 -11.46
CA ALA A 71 13.15 11.66 -11.15
C ALA A 71 13.65 10.45 -11.97
N GLY A 72 12.85 9.92 -12.91
CA GLY A 72 13.21 8.77 -13.74
C GLY A 72 13.16 7.42 -13.03
N THR A 73 12.46 7.33 -11.90
CA THR A 73 12.28 6.06 -11.17
C THR A 73 11.11 5.27 -11.76
N PRO A 74 11.33 4.03 -12.24
CA PRO A 74 10.25 3.17 -12.71
C PRO A 74 9.21 2.88 -11.63
N LEU A 75 7.96 2.76 -12.06
CA LEU A 75 6.79 2.56 -11.22
C LEU A 75 6.05 1.28 -11.59
N VAL A 76 5.67 0.49 -10.58
CA VAL A 76 4.78 -0.68 -10.74
C VAL A 76 3.59 -0.50 -9.80
N CYS A 77 2.39 -0.36 -10.33
CA CYS A 77 1.15 -0.27 -9.57
C CYS A 77 0.42 -1.61 -9.59
N VAL A 78 0.13 -2.17 -8.42
CA VAL A 78 -0.63 -3.42 -8.28
C VAL A 78 -1.95 -3.12 -7.60
N TYR A 79 -3.04 -3.27 -8.36
CA TYR A 79 -4.40 -3.06 -7.88
C TYR A 79 -5.00 -4.40 -7.47
N LEU A 80 -5.33 -4.52 -6.18
CA LEU A 80 -5.81 -5.79 -5.62
C LEU A 80 -7.25 -6.09 -6.04
N THR A 81 -8.11 -5.08 -6.13
CA THR A 81 -9.53 -5.25 -6.51
C THR A 81 -9.80 -4.78 -7.92
N ALA A 82 -10.91 -5.24 -8.51
CA ALA A 82 -11.32 -4.84 -9.85
C ALA A 82 -11.93 -3.43 -9.92
N GLY A 83 -12.16 -2.79 -8.78
CA GLY A 83 -12.77 -1.46 -8.73
C GLY A 83 -14.22 -1.43 -9.22
N GLU A 84 -14.89 -2.58 -9.32
CA GLU A 84 -16.16 -2.72 -10.01
C GLU A 84 -17.36 -2.23 -9.18
N ALA A 85 -17.20 -2.04 -7.86
CA ALA A 85 -18.22 -1.53 -6.94
C ALA A 85 -19.65 -2.10 -7.22
N ASP A 86 -20.61 -1.22 -7.54
CA ASP A 86 -21.98 -1.58 -7.90
C ASP A 86 -22.18 -1.84 -9.41
N GLY A 87 -21.12 -1.75 -10.21
CA GLY A 87 -21.13 -1.92 -11.67
C GLY A 87 -21.70 -0.74 -12.44
N VAL A 88 -21.92 0.42 -11.82
CA VAL A 88 -22.59 1.55 -12.50
C VAL A 88 -21.61 2.66 -12.87
N ASN A 89 -21.25 2.72 -14.15
CA ASN A 89 -20.53 3.85 -14.74
C ASN A 89 -21.51 4.88 -15.33
N LYS A 90 -21.93 5.87 -14.55
CA LYS A 90 -22.97 6.81 -15.00
C LYS A 90 -22.38 7.95 -15.84
N VAL A 91 -22.66 7.93 -17.14
CA VAL A 91 -22.37 9.06 -18.04
C VAL A 91 -23.13 10.32 -17.56
N PRO A 92 -22.47 11.49 -17.44
CA PRO A 92 -23.13 12.74 -17.08
C PRO A 92 -24.27 13.09 -18.04
N GLY A 93 -25.42 13.50 -17.51
CA GLY A 93 -26.61 13.84 -18.32
C GLY A 93 -27.41 12.64 -18.85
N ALA A 94 -26.86 11.42 -18.81
CA ALA A 94 -27.56 10.22 -19.27
C ALA A 94 -28.41 9.57 -18.16
N PRO A 95 -29.41 8.75 -18.53
CA PRO A 95 -30.09 7.84 -17.60
C PRO A 95 -29.09 6.93 -16.88
N ARG A 96 -29.42 6.47 -15.66
CA ARG A 96 -28.59 5.51 -14.93
C ARG A 96 -28.57 4.17 -15.69
N PRO A 97 -27.40 3.64 -16.09
CA PRO A 97 -27.33 2.37 -16.80
C PRO A 97 -27.61 1.20 -15.86
N ALA A 98 -27.86 0.02 -16.45
CA ALA A 98 -27.85 -1.23 -15.70
C ALA A 98 -26.43 -1.50 -15.14
N PRO A 99 -26.31 -2.13 -13.96
CA PRO A 99 -25.03 -2.59 -13.44
C PRO A 99 -24.31 -3.54 -14.40
N ASP A 100 -23.07 -3.20 -14.75
CA ASP A 100 -22.13 -4.06 -15.45
C ASP A 100 -20.73 -3.92 -14.82
N ARG A 101 -20.31 -4.97 -14.11
CA ARG A 101 -19.05 -5.00 -13.38
C ARG A 101 -17.84 -5.20 -14.28
N ALA A 102 -17.99 -5.96 -15.36
CA ALA A 102 -16.90 -6.24 -16.29
C ALA A 102 -16.59 -4.98 -17.10
N ALA A 103 -17.64 -4.33 -17.62
CA ALA A 103 -17.53 -3.07 -18.34
C ALA A 103 -16.97 -1.96 -17.46
N TYR A 104 -17.48 -1.81 -16.23
CA TYR A 104 -17.00 -0.74 -15.35
C TYR A 104 -15.54 -0.95 -14.91
N SER A 105 -15.12 -2.20 -14.67
CA SER A 105 -13.70 -2.49 -14.39
C SER A 105 -12.82 -2.12 -15.59
N SER A 106 -13.23 -2.49 -16.80
CA SER A 106 -12.51 -2.16 -18.04
C SER A 106 -12.37 -0.65 -18.26
N SER A 107 -13.44 0.12 -18.04
CA SER A 107 -13.41 1.57 -18.20
C SER A 107 -12.46 2.23 -17.19
N ARG A 108 -12.35 1.70 -15.96
CA ARG A 108 -11.37 2.16 -14.97
C ARG A 108 -9.93 1.83 -15.36
N HIS A 109 -9.66 0.65 -15.92
CA HIS A 109 -8.33 0.31 -16.45
C HIS A 109 -7.95 1.26 -17.60
N GLN A 110 -8.88 1.56 -18.50
CA GLN A 110 -8.71 2.59 -19.52
C GLN A 110 -8.44 3.97 -18.93
N GLY A 111 -9.15 4.38 -17.88
CA GLY A 111 -8.89 5.62 -17.15
C GLY A 111 -7.44 5.72 -16.63
N LEU A 112 -6.94 4.65 -16.01
CA LEU A 112 -5.57 4.63 -15.48
C LEU A 112 -4.52 4.75 -16.58
N ARG A 113 -4.69 4.01 -17.69
CA ARG A 113 -3.80 4.10 -18.85
C ARG A 113 -3.67 5.54 -19.37
N GLN A 114 -4.79 6.26 -19.43
CA GLN A 114 -4.84 7.66 -19.83
C GLN A 114 -4.13 8.59 -18.84
N ALA A 115 -4.42 8.43 -17.54
CA ALA A 115 -3.82 9.25 -16.49
C ALA A 115 -2.31 9.06 -16.41
N TYR A 116 -1.83 7.83 -16.55
CA TYR A 116 -0.40 7.53 -16.52
C TYR A 116 0.33 7.92 -17.80
N ALA A 117 -0.33 7.88 -18.97
CA ALA A 117 0.24 8.45 -20.19
C ALA A 117 0.50 9.96 -20.02
N GLU A 118 -0.46 10.70 -19.46
CA GLU A 118 -0.27 12.14 -19.17
C GLU A 118 0.75 12.40 -18.06
N LEU A 119 0.83 11.56 -17.02
CA LEU A 119 1.89 11.65 -15.99
C LEU A 119 3.29 11.45 -16.58
N LEU A 120 3.42 10.64 -17.62
CA LEU A 120 4.65 10.49 -18.39
C LEU A 120 4.88 11.64 -19.40
N GLY A 121 3.93 12.58 -19.53
CA GLY A 121 4.02 13.68 -20.50
C GLY A 121 3.79 13.23 -21.95
N LEU A 122 3.13 12.09 -22.15
CA LEU A 122 2.75 11.55 -23.45
C LEU A 122 1.32 11.95 -23.80
N ASP A 123 0.92 11.69 -25.06
CA ASP A 123 -0.48 11.81 -25.46
C ASP A 123 -1.36 10.86 -24.65
N ARG A 124 -2.55 11.32 -24.24
CA ARG A 124 -3.47 10.58 -23.37
C ARG A 124 -3.82 9.19 -23.90
N PHE A 125 -3.91 9.02 -25.22
CA PHE A 125 -4.27 7.76 -25.86
C PHE A 125 -3.07 7.04 -26.44
N THR A 126 -1.86 7.35 -25.95
CA THR A 126 -0.65 6.59 -26.29
C THR A 126 -0.90 5.09 -26.02
N PRO A 127 -0.69 4.21 -27.02
CA PRO A 127 -0.94 2.78 -26.85
C PRO A 127 -0.09 2.15 -25.75
N TRP A 128 -0.70 1.27 -24.96
CA TRP A 128 -0.03 0.48 -23.94
C TRP A 128 0.24 -0.94 -24.44
N GLU A 129 1.33 -1.56 -23.97
CA GLU A 129 1.54 -3.00 -24.14
C GLU A 129 0.74 -3.77 -23.09
N THR A 130 -0.43 -4.28 -23.49
CA THR A 130 -1.30 -5.12 -22.64
C THR A 130 -0.97 -6.61 -22.83
N SER A 131 -0.81 -7.33 -21.72
CA SER A 131 -0.38 -8.75 -21.72
C SER A 131 -0.87 -9.49 -20.46
N VAL A 132 -0.73 -10.82 -20.44
CA VAL A 132 -0.98 -11.63 -19.23
C VAL A 132 0.32 -11.85 -18.47
N LEU A 133 0.37 -11.44 -17.21
CA LEU A 133 1.46 -11.70 -16.29
C LEU A 133 1.20 -13.02 -15.52
N PRO A 134 2.05 -14.05 -15.66
CA PRO A 134 2.01 -15.22 -14.78
C PRO A 134 2.44 -14.84 -13.36
N LEU A 135 1.71 -15.34 -12.37
CA LEU A 135 1.95 -15.10 -10.94
C LEU A 135 2.19 -16.44 -10.22
N HIS A 136 2.73 -16.36 -9.01
CA HIS A 136 2.92 -17.53 -8.15
C HIS A 136 1.60 -18.29 -7.92
N GLY A 137 1.72 -19.60 -7.65
CA GLY A 137 0.54 -20.45 -7.44
C GLY A 137 -0.29 -20.72 -8.69
N GLY A 138 0.23 -20.42 -9.89
CA GLY A 138 -0.50 -20.58 -11.15
C GLY A 138 -1.55 -19.50 -11.40
N HIS A 139 -1.53 -18.44 -10.60
CA HIS A 139 -2.39 -17.26 -10.79
C HIS A 139 -1.93 -16.44 -12.00
N ARG A 140 -2.80 -15.55 -12.47
CA ARG A 140 -2.57 -14.70 -13.64
C ARG A 140 -3.18 -13.33 -13.36
N ALA A 141 -2.56 -12.29 -13.90
CA ALA A 141 -3.08 -10.92 -13.89
C ALA A 141 -2.95 -10.29 -15.28
N GLU A 142 -3.80 -9.31 -15.55
CA GLU A 142 -3.57 -8.39 -16.66
C GLU A 142 -2.45 -7.43 -16.28
N ARG A 143 -1.59 -7.14 -17.26
CA ARG A 143 -0.45 -6.26 -17.13
C ARG A 143 -0.39 -5.31 -18.31
N ASP A 144 -0.39 -4.02 -18.01
CA ASP A 144 -0.23 -2.95 -18.98
C ASP A 144 1.10 -2.22 -18.74
N VAL A 145 1.90 -2.07 -19.80
CA VAL A 145 3.20 -1.38 -19.74
C VAL A 145 3.25 -0.19 -20.69
N LEU A 146 3.74 0.94 -20.18
CA LEU A 146 4.09 2.11 -20.98
C LEU A 146 5.46 2.65 -20.55
N ALA A 147 6.29 3.00 -21.53
CA ALA A 147 7.61 3.56 -21.30
C ALA A 147 7.87 4.76 -22.21
N ASP A 148 8.58 5.74 -21.66
CA ASP A 148 9.12 6.90 -22.38
C ASP A 148 10.56 7.15 -21.93
N GLY A 149 11.51 6.72 -22.75
CA GLY A 149 12.93 6.74 -22.42
C GLY A 149 13.25 5.95 -21.15
N ALA A 150 13.74 6.63 -20.12
CA ALA A 150 14.06 6.02 -18.82
C ALA A 150 12.84 5.87 -17.89
N ARG A 151 11.72 6.56 -18.20
CA ARG A 151 10.51 6.52 -17.39
C ARG A 151 9.65 5.35 -17.84
N ARG A 152 9.15 4.56 -16.89
CA ARG A 152 8.34 3.37 -17.16
C ARG A 152 7.28 3.20 -16.08
N VAL A 153 6.05 2.95 -16.52
CA VAL A 153 4.92 2.59 -15.66
C VAL A 153 4.44 1.21 -16.07
N GLU A 154 4.12 0.40 -15.06
CA GLU A 154 3.48 -0.89 -15.23
C GLU A 154 2.26 -0.97 -14.31
N LEU A 155 1.10 -1.27 -14.87
CA LEU A 155 -0.15 -1.48 -14.14
C LEU A 155 -0.45 -2.97 -14.11
N VAL A 156 -0.65 -3.53 -12.92
CA VAL A 156 -0.95 -4.94 -12.70
C VAL A 156 -2.30 -5.07 -12.01
N PHE A 157 -3.25 -5.71 -12.68
CA PHE A 157 -4.63 -5.83 -12.21
C PHE A 157 -4.91 -7.25 -11.70
N LEU A 158 -4.94 -7.44 -10.38
CA LEU A 158 -5.31 -8.72 -9.77
C LEU A 158 -6.83 -8.97 -9.81
N ASN A 159 -7.60 -7.89 -9.90
CA ASN A 159 -9.04 -7.86 -10.12
C ASN A 159 -9.86 -8.72 -9.15
N THR A 160 -9.49 -8.81 -7.87
CA THR A 160 -10.38 -9.45 -6.89
C THR A 160 -11.72 -8.74 -6.80
N ALA A 161 -12.81 -9.49 -6.68
CA ALA A 161 -14.14 -8.89 -6.57
C ALA A 161 -14.26 -8.08 -5.28
N MET A 162 -14.75 -6.85 -5.38
CA MET A 162 -15.03 -5.97 -4.24
C MET A 162 -16.16 -6.50 -3.36
N HIS A 163 -17.03 -7.36 -3.89
CA HIS A 163 -18.11 -7.99 -3.14
C HIS A 163 -18.12 -9.51 -3.30
N THR A 164 -18.32 -10.20 -2.18
CA THR A 164 -18.60 -11.64 -2.16
C THR A 164 -20.03 -11.92 -2.65
N GLY A 165 -20.30 -13.15 -3.09
CA GLY A 165 -21.66 -13.60 -3.42
C GLY A 165 -22.68 -13.58 -2.27
N ARG A 166 -22.24 -13.21 -1.05
CA ARG A 166 -23.10 -13.05 0.15
C ARG A 166 -23.28 -11.57 0.55
N GLY A 167 -22.94 -10.63 -0.34
CA GLY A 167 -23.13 -9.19 -0.11
C GLY A 167 -22.14 -8.55 0.89
N ARG A 168 -21.08 -9.26 1.30
CA ARG A 168 -19.99 -8.71 2.12
C ARG A 168 -18.86 -8.16 1.25
N LEU A 169 -18.08 -7.21 1.76
CA LEU A 169 -16.86 -6.74 1.11
C LEU A 169 -15.85 -7.88 0.92
N GLY A 170 -15.27 -7.98 -0.27
CA GLY A 170 -14.44 -9.08 -0.73
C GLY A 170 -13.12 -9.18 0.03
N LEU A 171 -12.24 -8.21 -0.18
CA LEU A 171 -10.88 -8.20 0.37
C LEU A 171 -10.85 -8.22 1.91
N PRO A 172 -11.70 -7.48 2.65
CA PRO A 172 -11.78 -7.55 4.11
C PRO A 172 -12.26 -8.92 4.60
N SER A 173 -13.23 -9.53 3.91
CA SER A 173 -13.68 -10.88 4.25
C SER A 173 -12.58 -11.90 4.01
N LEU A 174 -11.80 -11.76 2.93
CA LEU A 174 -10.66 -12.64 2.64
C LEU A 174 -9.56 -12.51 3.71
N TRP A 175 -9.27 -11.30 4.18
CA TRP A 175 -8.31 -11.06 5.25
C TRP A 175 -8.72 -11.73 6.58
N GLN A 176 -10.02 -11.73 6.88
CA GLN A 176 -10.57 -12.27 8.13
C GLN A 176 -10.78 -13.79 8.10
N ASP A 177 -11.11 -14.36 6.94
CA ASP A 177 -11.45 -15.76 6.78
C ASP A 177 -10.53 -16.45 5.76
N ARG A 178 -9.53 -17.19 6.28
CA ARG A 178 -8.59 -17.97 5.46
C ARG A 178 -9.24 -19.08 4.62
N ARG A 179 -10.46 -19.49 4.95
CA ARG A 179 -11.21 -20.50 4.17
C ARG A 179 -11.99 -19.88 3.01
N LEU A 180 -12.10 -18.55 2.98
CA LEU A 180 -12.78 -17.86 1.91
C LEU A 180 -11.97 -17.97 0.62
N VAL A 181 -12.68 -18.21 -0.48
CA VAL A 181 -12.15 -18.15 -1.84
C VAL A 181 -12.80 -16.95 -2.51
N LEU A 182 -12.00 -15.92 -2.81
CA LEU A 182 -12.46 -14.69 -3.44
C LEU A 182 -12.24 -14.78 -4.94
N ARG A 183 -13.33 -14.71 -5.72
CA ARG A 183 -13.28 -14.72 -7.19
C ARG A 183 -12.70 -13.42 -7.73
N THR A 184 -12.12 -13.48 -8.92
CA THR A 184 -11.78 -12.28 -9.69
C THR A 184 -12.92 -11.88 -10.63
N VAL A 185 -12.96 -10.60 -10.98
CA VAL A 185 -13.74 -10.08 -12.11
C VAL A 185 -12.86 -10.15 -13.35
N VAL A 186 -13.42 -10.56 -14.48
CA VAL A 186 -12.79 -10.39 -15.79
C VAL A 186 -13.32 -9.08 -16.33
N ALA A 187 -12.44 -8.09 -16.50
CA ALA A 187 -12.79 -6.84 -17.15
C ALA A 187 -13.02 -7.10 -18.64
N ASP A 188 -13.93 -6.36 -19.26
CA ASP A 188 -14.08 -6.38 -20.71
C ASP A 188 -12.76 -5.96 -21.38
N ASP A 189 -12.47 -6.54 -22.54
CA ASP A 189 -11.21 -6.36 -23.30
C ASP A 189 -9.92 -6.73 -22.56
N SER A 190 -10.03 -7.35 -21.38
CA SER A 190 -8.89 -7.96 -20.70
C SER A 190 -8.32 -9.12 -21.53
N PRO A 191 -6.99 -9.31 -21.56
CA PRO A 191 -6.39 -10.50 -22.15
C PRO A 191 -6.66 -11.78 -21.33
N LEU A 192 -7.30 -11.68 -20.16
CA LEU A 192 -7.77 -12.81 -19.37
C LEU A 192 -9.18 -13.22 -19.84
N ASP A 193 -9.34 -14.45 -20.31
CA ASP A 193 -10.62 -14.99 -20.79
C ASP A 193 -11.47 -15.63 -19.68
N ARG A 194 -10.89 -15.84 -18.49
CA ARG A 194 -11.52 -16.58 -17.39
C ARG A 194 -11.22 -15.98 -16.03
N ALA A 195 -12.26 -15.93 -15.19
CA ALA A 195 -12.13 -15.52 -13.81
C ALA A 195 -11.34 -16.57 -13.01
N GLY A 196 -10.33 -16.11 -12.28
CA GLY A 196 -9.60 -16.86 -11.27
C GLY A 196 -10.21 -16.69 -9.88
N SER A 197 -9.40 -17.00 -8.87
CA SER A 197 -9.73 -16.75 -7.47
C SER A 197 -8.50 -16.78 -6.59
N TYR A 198 -8.60 -16.15 -5.41
CA TYR A 198 -7.56 -16.17 -4.39
C TYR A 198 -8.11 -16.66 -3.05
N THR A 199 -7.31 -17.43 -2.33
CA THR A 199 -7.44 -17.60 -0.88
C THR A 199 -6.59 -16.53 -0.18
N TYR A 200 -6.68 -16.43 1.15
CA TYR A 200 -5.78 -15.60 1.93
C TYR A 200 -4.31 -15.92 1.59
N ASP A 201 -3.94 -17.20 1.68
CA ASP A 201 -2.55 -17.63 1.47
C ASP A 201 -2.16 -17.42 0.01
N GLY A 202 -3.05 -17.73 -0.95
CA GLY A 202 -2.77 -17.50 -2.38
C GLY A 202 -2.52 -16.03 -2.71
N LEU A 203 -3.26 -15.08 -2.11
CA LEU A 203 -3.01 -13.66 -2.32
C LEU A 203 -1.69 -13.20 -1.70
N VAL A 204 -1.35 -13.66 -0.48
CA VAL A 204 -0.04 -13.37 0.12
C VAL A 204 1.09 -13.90 -0.76
N GLU A 205 0.97 -15.14 -1.25
CA GLU A 205 1.96 -15.76 -2.13
C GLU A 205 2.17 -14.99 -3.44
N VAL A 206 1.09 -14.49 -4.04
CA VAL A 206 1.14 -13.67 -5.26
C VAL A 206 1.85 -12.35 -5.01
N LEU A 207 1.50 -11.65 -3.94
CA LEU A 207 2.12 -10.37 -3.60
C LEU A 207 3.61 -10.55 -3.22
N THR A 208 3.95 -11.63 -2.50
CA THR A 208 5.35 -11.98 -2.22
C THR A 208 6.11 -12.29 -3.50
N GLY A 209 5.53 -13.06 -4.43
CA GLY A 209 6.15 -13.34 -5.73
C GLY A 209 6.39 -12.09 -6.59
N LEU A 210 5.46 -11.12 -6.56
CA LEU A 210 5.66 -9.82 -7.21
C LEU A 210 6.81 -9.05 -6.55
N LEU A 211 6.91 -9.02 -5.22
CA LEU A 211 8.03 -8.40 -4.51
C LEU A 211 9.37 -9.06 -4.86
N GLU A 212 9.40 -10.39 -4.98
CA GLU A 212 10.58 -11.16 -5.40
C GLU A 212 10.97 -10.86 -6.86
N GLN A 213 9.98 -10.76 -7.76
CA GLN A 213 10.19 -10.49 -9.18
C GLN A 213 10.70 -9.07 -9.45
N TYR A 214 10.01 -8.04 -8.91
CA TYR A 214 10.36 -6.65 -9.19
C TYR A 214 11.47 -6.14 -8.28
N ARG A 215 11.63 -6.73 -7.08
CA ARG A 215 12.48 -6.25 -5.99
C ARG A 215 12.35 -4.74 -5.87
N PRO A 216 11.27 -4.14 -5.35
CA PRO A 216 11.19 -2.67 -5.21
C PRO A 216 12.18 -2.13 -4.18
N THR A 217 12.73 -0.92 -4.39
CA THR A 217 13.52 -0.22 -3.34
C THR A 217 12.63 0.57 -2.40
N LEU A 218 11.44 0.96 -2.86
CA LEU A 218 10.42 1.65 -2.09
C LEU A 218 9.07 1.01 -2.38
N VAL A 219 8.36 0.61 -1.33
CA VAL A 219 7.00 0.09 -1.41
C VAL A 219 6.04 1.13 -0.86
N HIS A 220 5.11 1.58 -1.68
CA HIS A 220 3.97 2.35 -1.22
C HIS A 220 2.78 1.42 -0.97
N THR A 221 2.05 1.66 0.10
CA THR A 221 0.84 0.90 0.44
C THR A 221 -0.18 1.78 1.16
N LEU A 222 -1.41 1.30 1.27
CA LEU A 222 -2.44 1.93 2.12
C LEU A 222 -2.22 1.62 3.60
N ASP A 223 -2.86 2.39 4.48
CA ASP A 223 -2.72 2.29 5.93
C ASP A 223 -3.29 0.95 6.48
N PRO A 224 -2.46 0.05 7.02
CA PRO A 224 -2.94 -1.20 7.63
C PRO A 224 -3.63 -0.97 9.00
N ASP A 225 -3.49 0.22 9.59
CA ASP A 225 -3.94 0.54 10.94
C ASP A 225 -4.57 1.95 10.98
N PRO A 226 -5.63 2.21 10.20
CA PRO A 226 -6.25 3.54 10.14
C PRO A 226 -6.68 4.05 11.51
N ASP A 227 -6.80 5.37 11.65
CA ASP A 227 -7.18 6.03 12.89
C ASP A 227 -8.58 5.58 13.38
N LEU A 228 -8.76 5.54 14.70
CA LEU A 228 -10.06 5.21 15.30
C LEU A 228 -11.08 6.30 14.97
N GLN A 229 -12.25 5.89 14.47
CA GLN A 229 -13.34 6.79 14.12
C GLN A 229 -14.66 6.24 14.66
N PHE A 230 -15.23 6.98 15.60
CA PHE A 230 -16.60 6.75 16.06
C PHE A 230 -17.53 7.61 15.22
N SER A 231 -18.39 6.96 14.43
CA SER A 231 -19.38 7.60 13.58
C SER A 231 -20.66 6.77 13.51
N SER A 232 -21.78 7.43 13.23
CA SER A 232 -23.04 6.74 12.94
C SER A 232 -22.93 5.94 11.64
N GLU A 233 -23.84 4.98 11.41
CA GLU A 233 -23.86 4.25 10.14
C GLU A 233 -24.05 5.18 8.93
N TYR A 234 -24.85 6.24 9.09
CA TYR A 234 -25.07 7.24 8.05
C TYR A 234 -23.78 7.96 7.68
N GLU A 235 -23.05 8.50 8.67
CA GLU A 235 -21.78 9.20 8.45
C GLU A 235 -20.74 8.28 7.83
N ARG A 236 -20.61 7.07 8.36
CA ARG A 236 -19.69 6.05 7.86
C ARG A 236 -19.93 5.71 6.39
N ARG A 237 -21.19 5.47 5.98
CA ARG A 237 -21.53 5.21 4.58
C ARG A 237 -21.27 6.44 3.70
N ARG A 238 -21.61 7.63 4.20
CA ARG A 238 -21.40 8.89 3.50
C ARG A 238 -19.91 9.13 3.22
N ASP A 239 -19.05 8.89 4.21
CA ASP A 239 -17.61 9.17 4.15
C ASP A 239 -16.79 7.97 3.64
N SER A 240 -17.45 6.86 3.30
CA SER A 240 -16.84 5.63 2.75
C SER A 240 -15.93 4.91 3.76
N GLU A 241 -16.28 4.97 5.04
CA GLU A 241 -15.50 4.43 6.15
C GLU A 241 -15.95 3.03 6.59
N GLN A 242 -15.07 2.32 7.30
CA GLN A 242 -15.40 1.06 7.97
C GLN A 242 -15.82 1.29 9.43
N ARG A 243 -16.35 0.24 10.07
CA ARG A 243 -16.85 0.39 11.44
C ARG A 243 -15.67 0.54 12.41
N GLY A 244 -15.66 1.65 13.17
CA GLY A 244 -14.68 1.91 14.23
C GLY A 244 -13.37 2.54 13.72
N TYR A 245 -13.21 2.70 12.42
CA TYR A 245 -11.99 3.21 11.81
C TYR A 245 -12.30 4.13 10.65
N SER A 246 -11.34 5.00 10.36
CA SER A 246 -11.54 6.19 9.57
C SER A 246 -11.34 6.06 8.05
N ASP A 247 -11.18 4.83 7.57
CA ASP A 247 -10.83 4.52 6.18
C ASP A 247 -11.71 3.41 5.59
N HIS A 248 -11.62 3.20 4.27
CA HIS A 248 -12.34 2.12 3.60
C HIS A 248 -11.82 0.75 4.04
N ALA A 249 -12.70 -0.23 4.22
CA ALA A 249 -12.28 -1.56 4.69
C ALA A 249 -11.34 -2.25 3.69
N ASP A 250 -11.56 -2.09 2.37
CA ASP A 250 -10.65 -2.63 1.36
C ASP A 250 -9.25 -1.99 1.46
N HIS A 251 -9.14 -0.71 1.82
CA HIS A 251 -7.85 -0.01 1.97
C HIS A 251 -7.04 -0.64 3.10
N THR A 252 -7.68 -0.83 4.27
CA THR A 252 -7.04 -1.49 5.41
C THR A 252 -6.65 -2.93 5.10
N ALA A 253 -7.52 -3.68 4.41
CA ALA A 253 -7.23 -5.05 4.03
C ALA A 253 -6.07 -5.13 3.02
N ALA A 254 -6.01 -4.24 2.03
CA ALA A 254 -4.90 -4.14 1.09
C ALA A 254 -3.59 -3.80 1.81
N GLY A 255 -3.59 -2.82 2.71
CA GLY A 255 -2.44 -2.51 3.56
C GLY A 255 -1.98 -3.70 4.39
N CYS A 256 -2.92 -4.43 5.00
CA CYS A 256 -2.63 -5.64 5.75
C CYS A 256 -1.99 -6.76 4.88
N PHE A 257 -2.51 -6.99 3.67
CA PHE A 257 -1.95 -7.98 2.74
C PHE A 257 -0.56 -7.56 2.23
N ALA A 258 -0.34 -6.28 1.96
CA ALA A 258 0.97 -5.74 1.61
C ALA A 258 2.00 -6.01 2.71
N TRP A 259 1.68 -5.69 3.97
CA TRP A 259 2.58 -5.97 5.10
C TRP A 259 2.82 -7.47 5.32
N ALA A 260 1.79 -8.32 5.16
CA ALA A 260 1.97 -9.77 5.20
C ALA A 260 2.96 -10.25 4.11
N ALA A 261 2.83 -9.74 2.89
CA ALA A 261 3.70 -10.10 1.78
C ALA A 261 5.16 -9.65 1.99
N LEU A 262 5.37 -8.45 2.54
CA LEU A 262 6.71 -7.94 2.88
C LEU A 262 7.39 -8.79 3.97
N ILE A 263 6.64 -9.16 5.01
CA ILE A 263 7.10 -10.05 6.08
C ILE A 263 7.49 -11.42 5.51
N HIS A 264 6.64 -11.99 4.65
CA HIS A 264 6.91 -13.26 3.97
C HIS A 264 8.15 -13.17 3.08
N TRP A 265 8.32 -12.10 2.30
CA TRP A 265 9.47 -11.92 1.43
C TRP A 265 10.79 -11.89 2.20
N VAL A 266 10.85 -11.09 3.28
CA VAL A 266 12.04 -11.03 4.14
C VAL A 266 12.33 -12.39 4.78
N ALA A 267 11.31 -13.04 5.35
CA ALA A 267 11.49 -14.33 6.01
C ALA A 267 11.94 -15.45 5.05
N ARG A 268 11.46 -15.44 3.79
CA ARG A 268 11.87 -16.39 2.76
C ARG A 268 13.31 -16.18 2.33
N ALA A 269 13.68 -14.94 2.03
CA ALA A 269 15.03 -14.60 1.62
C ALA A 269 16.04 -15.04 2.70
N THR A 270 15.81 -14.69 3.97
CA THR A 270 16.75 -15.03 5.04
C THR A 270 16.77 -16.53 5.35
N ALA A 271 15.64 -17.22 5.31
CA ALA A 271 15.59 -18.68 5.47
C ALA A 271 16.33 -19.44 4.35
N ALA A 272 16.40 -18.85 3.14
CA ALA A 272 17.18 -19.37 2.03
C ALA A 272 18.67 -18.98 2.09
N GLY A 273 19.11 -18.26 3.13
CA GLY A 273 20.48 -17.75 3.25
C GLY A 273 20.79 -16.56 2.32
N GLU A 274 19.77 -15.94 1.72
CA GLU A 274 19.93 -14.71 0.95
C GLU A 274 20.01 -13.48 1.87
N PRO A 275 20.64 -12.39 1.41
CA PRO A 275 20.60 -11.11 2.11
C PRO A 275 19.16 -10.62 2.32
N VAL A 276 18.93 -9.92 3.43
CA VAL A 276 17.67 -9.21 3.70
C VAL A 276 17.38 -8.27 2.53
N PRO A 277 16.18 -8.32 1.93
CA PRO A 277 15.80 -7.41 0.85
C PRO A 277 15.90 -5.94 1.27
N GLY A 278 16.69 -5.16 0.54
CA GLY A 278 16.87 -3.73 0.78
C GLY A 278 15.71 -2.90 0.22
N PHE A 279 14.67 -2.66 1.03
CA PHE A 279 13.56 -1.78 0.68
C PHE A 279 13.08 -0.95 1.89
N THR A 280 12.46 0.20 1.60
CA THR A 280 11.71 1.01 2.57
C THR A 280 10.22 0.98 2.25
N VAL A 281 9.38 1.40 3.22
CA VAL A 281 7.92 1.39 3.07
C VAL A 281 7.34 2.76 3.41
N SER A 282 6.41 3.24 2.60
CA SER A 282 5.55 4.39 2.92
C SER A 282 4.09 3.94 2.92
N SER A 283 3.42 4.07 4.06
CA SER A 283 1.98 3.82 4.16
C SER A 283 1.22 5.13 4.09
N PHE A 284 0.15 5.18 3.30
CA PHE A 284 -0.65 6.38 3.02
C PHE A 284 -2.04 6.25 3.64
N ARG A 285 -2.51 7.33 4.26
CA ARG A 285 -3.90 7.45 4.72
C ARG A 285 -4.82 7.67 3.52
N GLY A 286 -5.89 6.87 3.44
CA GLY A 286 -6.89 6.94 2.39
C GLY A 286 -7.95 8.01 2.66
N TYR A 287 -9.20 7.60 2.81
CA TYR A 287 -10.34 8.51 2.97
C TYR A 287 -10.27 9.36 4.23
N TYR A 288 -9.45 8.98 5.22
CA TYR A 288 -9.24 9.79 6.40
C TYR A 288 -8.66 11.18 6.11
N ASN A 289 -8.05 11.39 4.94
CA ASN A 289 -7.63 12.70 4.44
C ASN A 289 -8.75 13.77 4.46
N ARG A 290 -10.01 13.34 4.53
CA ARG A 290 -11.17 14.21 4.75
C ARG A 290 -11.14 14.92 6.11
N HIS A 291 -10.66 14.25 7.16
CA HIS A 291 -10.70 14.73 8.55
C HIS A 291 -9.44 15.48 8.97
N TRP A 292 -8.40 15.45 8.15
CA TRP A 292 -7.14 16.15 8.40
C TRP A 292 -7.06 17.49 7.66
N PRO A 293 -6.25 18.44 8.15
CA PRO A 293 -5.95 19.66 7.43
C PRO A 293 -5.45 19.36 6.00
N LYS A 294 -5.87 20.18 5.05
CA LYS A 294 -5.37 20.12 3.68
C LYS A 294 -3.92 20.62 3.68
N ASN A 295 -3.02 19.84 3.09
CA ASN A 295 -1.57 20.05 3.21
C ASN A 295 -0.85 20.24 1.87
N LEU A 296 -1.61 20.39 0.78
CA LEU A 296 -1.04 20.63 -0.55
C LEU A 296 -1.15 22.12 -0.91
N PRO A 297 -0.02 22.77 -1.29
CA PRO A 297 -0.06 24.10 -1.91
C PRO A 297 -0.93 24.10 -3.17
N PRO A 298 -1.56 25.24 -3.53
CA PRO A 298 -2.47 25.32 -4.68
C PRO A 298 -1.91 24.74 -5.99
N GLU A 299 -0.66 25.05 -6.34
CA GLU A 299 -0.03 24.52 -7.56
C GLU A 299 0.18 23.00 -7.53
N VAL A 300 0.51 22.45 -6.36
CA VAL A 300 0.68 21.00 -6.18
C VAL A 300 -0.67 20.30 -6.27
N LEU A 301 -1.71 20.91 -5.70
CA LEU A 301 -3.09 20.43 -5.78
C LEU A 301 -3.61 20.44 -7.23
N GLU A 302 -3.42 21.54 -7.95
CA GLU A 302 -3.84 21.67 -9.35
C GLU A 302 -3.19 20.58 -10.21
N ARG A 303 -1.87 20.41 -10.08
CA ARG A 303 -1.13 19.34 -10.78
C ARG A 303 -1.62 17.95 -10.40
N LYS A 304 -1.85 17.68 -9.11
CA LYS A 304 -2.40 16.40 -8.66
C LYS A 304 -3.81 16.14 -9.24
N ALA A 305 -4.67 17.14 -9.20
CA ALA A 305 -6.03 17.02 -9.71
C ALA A 305 -6.08 16.86 -11.24
N ALA A 306 -5.15 17.48 -11.97
CA ALA A 306 -5.05 17.36 -13.42
C ALA A 306 -4.90 15.90 -13.88
N HIS A 307 -4.24 15.04 -13.11
CA HIS A 307 -4.08 13.62 -13.44
C HIS A 307 -5.32 12.76 -13.12
N LEU A 308 -6.28 13.25 -12.34
CA LEU A 308 -7.56 12.57 -12.10
C LEU A 308 -8.59 12.85 -13.20
N VAL A 309 -8.46 13.97 -13.91
CA VAL A 309 -9.32 14.31 -15.05
C VAL A 309 -9.26 13.26 -16.16
N PRO A 310 -8.09 12.83 -16.69
CA PRO A 310 -8.01 11.77 -17.69
C PRO A 310 -8.46 10.41 -17.16
N TYR A 311 -8.28 10.13 -15.85
CA TYR A 311 -8.81 8.92 -15.23
C TYR A 311 -10.35 8.88 -15.24
N GLY A 312 -10.98 10.01 -14.90
CA GLY A 312 -12.43 10.11 -14.89
C GLY A 312 -13.06 10.19 -16.29
N GLY A 313 -12.26 10.45 -17.32
CA GLY A 313 -12.68 10.33 -18.72
C GLY A 313 -13.65 11.41 -19.20
N SER A 314 -14.03 11.27 -20.47
CA SER A 314 -15.19 11.96 -21.06
C SER A 314 -15.95 11.00 -21.98
N PRO A 315 -17.29 11.02 -21.99
CA PRO A 315 -18.07 10.22 -22.94
C PRO A 315 -17.87 10.64 -24.40
N ASP A 316 -17.37 11.86 -24.65
CA ASP A 316 -17.10 12.37 -25.99
C ASP A 316 -15.73 11.94 -26.53
N TRP A 317 -14.93 11.20 -25.75
CA TRP A 317 -13.62 10.74 -26.17
C TRP A 317 -13.67 9.42 -26.94
N GLU A 318 -12.84 9.31 -27.97
CA GLU A 318 -12.66 8.10 -28.77
C GLU A 318 -11.43 7.31 -28.28
N CYS A 319 -11.50 6.75 -27.08
CA CYS A 319 -10.37 6.05 -26.46
C CYS A 319 -10.18 4.60 -26.93
N GLY A 320 -11.04 4.10 -27.80
CA GLY A 320 -10.99 2.71 -28.31
C GLY A 320 -11.48 1.63 -27.34
N ASN A 321 -11.98 1.98 -26.15
CA ASN A 321 -12.61 1.05 -25.21
C ASN A 321 -14.14 1.13 -25.32
N PRO A 322 -14.84 0.06 -25.72
CA PRO A 322 -16.30 0.01 -25.88
C PRO A 322 -17.06 0.18 -24.55
N SER A 323 -16.42 -0.16 -23.43
CA SER A 323 -16.99 -0.01 -22.08
C SER A 323 -16.83 1.40 -21.50
N GLY A 324 -16.12 2.28 -22.22
CA GLY A 324 -16.02 3.71 -21.95
C GLY A 324 -14.61 4.19 -21.58
N CYS A 325 -14.43 5.51 -21.57
CA CYS A 325 -13.13 6.17 -21.49
C CYS A 325 -12.73 6.62 -20.09
N GLY A 326 -13.11 5.90 -19.04
CA GLY A 326 -12.76 6.22 -17.66
C GLY A 326 -13.86 5.94 -16.65
N ASP A 327 -13.64 6.42 -15.42
CA ASP A 327 -14.67 6.47 -14.37
C ASP A 327 -15.44 7.80 -14.40
N TYR A 328 -16.57 7.81 -15.10
CA TYR A 328 -17.40 9.01 -15.22
C TYR A 328 -17.99 9.47 -13.88
N ASN A 329 -17.91 8.65 -12.82
CA ASN A 329 -18.29 9.08 -11.48
C ASN A 329 -17.27 10.03 -10.85
N VAL A 330 -16.06 10.16 -11.40
CA VAL A 330 -15.03 11.08 -10.87
C VAL A 330 -14.42 12.02 -11.92
N GLY A 331 -14.91 11.99 -13.17
CA GLY A 331 -14.47 12.88 -14.25
C GLY A 331 -14.94 14.34 -14.17
N GLY A 332 -14.50 15.13 -15.14
CA GLY A 332 -14.79 16.57 -15.22
C GLY A 332 -14.15 17.37 -14.08
N ASP A 333 -14.91 18.28 -13.46
CA ASP A 333 -14.43 19.12 -12.35
C ASP A 333 -14.50 18.43 -10.97
N ARG A 334 -15.04 17.20 -10.91
CA ARG A 334 -15.26 16.46 -9.66
C ARG A 334 -14.03 16.31 -8.78
N PRO A 335 -12.80 16.12 -9.29
CA PRO A 335 -11.63 16.05 -8.42
C PRO A 335 -11.54 17.28 -7.50
N LEU A 336 -11.78 18.48 -8.03
CA LEU A 336 -11.70 19.73 -7.27
C LEU A 336 -13.00 20.10 -6.56
N THR A 337 -14.17 19.71 -7.07
CA THR A 337 -15.48 20.08 -6.52
C THR A 337 -16.06 19.07 -5.52
N ASN A 338 -15.51 17.86 -5.42
CA ASN A 338 -15.97 16.84 -4.47
C ASN A 338 -15.85 17.35 -3.03
N ARG A 339 -16.99 17.36 -2.31
CA ARG A 339 -17.10 17.85 -0.92
C ARG A 339 -16.22 17.08 0.08
N LYS A 340 -15.86 15.83 -0.23
CA LYS A 340 -14.94 15.03 0.60
C LYS A 340 -13.50 15.54 0.51
N GLY A 341 -13.15 16.20 -0.59
CA GLY A 341 -11.85 16.86 -0.78
C GLY A 341 -10.66 15.91 -0.64
N TRP A 342 -10.79 14.64 -1.02
CA TRP A 342 -9.74 13.63 -0.91
C TRP A 342 -8.46 14.01 -1.67
N VAL A 343 -8.60 14.60 -2.86
CA VAL A 343 -7.45 15.06 -3.66
C VAL A 343 -6.63 16.16 -2.97
N ARG A 344 -7.24 16.92 -2.04
CA ARG A 344 -6.67 18.14 -1.45
C ARG A 344 -5.61 17.89 -0.38
N SER A 345 -5.31 16.63 -0.07
CA SER A 345 -4.27 16.26 0.87
C SER A 345 -3.62 14.94 0.49
N THR A 346 -2.40 14.76 1.02
CA THR A 346 -1.64 13.51 0.98
C THR A 346 -0.99 13.35 2.34
N HIS A 347 -1.48 12.42 3.16
CA HIS A 347 -0.95 12.17 4.50
C HIS A 347 -0.39 10.77 4.57
N HIS A 348 0.88 10.66 4.96
CA HIS A 348 1.49 9.38 5.29
C HIS A 348 1.08 8.94 6.70
N ARG A 349 0.96 7.63 6.95
CA ARG A 349 0.73 7.04 8.29
C ARG A 349 1.86 7.43 9.24
N TYR A 350 3.08 7.21 8.78
CA TYR A 350 4.34 7.57 9.45
C TYR A 350 5.00 8.72 8.69
N PRO A 351 5.92 9.51 9.28
CA PRO A 351 6.60 10.64 8.61
C PRO A 351 7.44 10.31 7.35
N GLY A 352 7.38 9.07 6.86
CA GLY A 352 8.19 8.50 5.78
C GLY A 352 9.47 7.82 6.31
N PRO A 353 10.15 7.03 5.46
CA PRO A 353 11.41 6.39 5.81
C PRO A 353 12.52 7.43 5.92
N ARG A 354 12.72 7.98 7.13
CA ARG A 354 13.74 8.98 7.42
C ARG A 354 14.79 8.39 8.35
N PRO A 355 16.08 8.47 8.00
CA PRO A 355 17.13 8.10 8.93
C PRO A 355 17.24 9.14 10.04
N THR A 356 17.53 8.67 11.26
CA THR A 356 17.96 9.51 12.38
C THR A 356 19.48 9.60 12.36
N LEU A 357 20.03 10.81 12.44
CA LEU A 357 21.47 11.05 12.48
C LEU A 357 21.96 11.25 13.91
N SER A 358 23.16 10.75 14.19
CA SER A 358 23.93 11.04 15.40
C SER A 358 25.39 11.30 15.03
N SER A 359 26.06 12.18 15.77
CA SER A 359 27.49 12.48 15.60
C SER A 359 28.31 11.65 16.57
N GLY A 360 29.30 10.91 16.07
CA GLY A 360 30.28 10.22 16.90
C GLY A 360 31.30 11.17 17.52
N ALA A 361 32.00 10.70 18.56
CA ALA A 361 33.10 11.44 19.19
C ALA A 361 34.30 11.68 18.25
N ASP A 362 34.40 10.87 17.19
CA ASP A 362 35.39 10.99 16.12
C ASP A 362 34.95 11.97 15.00
N GLY A 363 33.81 12.64 15.16
CA GLY A 363 33.25 13.58 14.19
C GLY A 363 32.56 12.92 13.00
N ARG A 364 32.47 11.59 12.93
CA ARG A 364 31.76 10.88 11.86
C ARG A 364 30.28 10.86 12.14
N LEU A 365 29.47 11.00 11.08
CA LEU A 365 28.03 10.80 11.21
C LEU A 365 27.67 9.31 11.23
N THR A 366 26.68 8.97 12.04
CA THR A 366 26.01 7.67 12.05
C THR A 366 24.54 7.87 11.75
N ALA A 367 24.03 7.18 10.74
CA ALA A 367 22.62 7.18 10.37
C ALA A 367 21.97 5.88 10.82
N TYR A 368 20.79 5.98 11.43
CA TYR A 368 19.96 4.85 11.84
C TYR A 368 18.65 4.88 11.07
N GLY A 369 18.19 3.74 10.57
CA GLY A 369 16.92 3.68 9.85
C GLY A 369 16.32 2.29 9.83
N VAL A 370 15.26 2.13 9.04
CA VAL A 370 14.64 0.83 8.80
C VAL A 370 14.81 0.45 7.34
N LEU A 371 15.37 -0.73 7.11
CA LEU A 371 15.57 -1.31 5.79
C LEU A 371 15.19 -2.79 5.83
N GLY A 372 14.35 -3.24 4.90
CA GLY A 372 13.91 -4.63 4.87
C GLY A 372 13.17 -5.06 6.14
N LEU A 373 12.42 -4.14 6.77
CA LEU A 373 11.70 -4.30 8.05
C LEU A 373 12.58 -4.41 9.30
N ARG A 374 13.88 -4.10 9.20
CA ARG A 374 14.87 -4.25 10.28
C ARG A 374 15.55 -2.95 10.61
N ALA A 375 16.04 -2.81 11.84
CA ALA A 375 16.85 -1.66 12.21
C ALA A 375 18.24 -1.81 11.59
N VAL A 376 18.72 -0.74 10.95
CA VAL A 376 20.04 -0.72 10.32
C VAL A 376 20.79 0.54 10.69
N ARG A 377 22.11 0.47 10.59
CA ARG A 377 23.02 1.60 10.78
C ARG A 377 23.95 1.75 9.60
N TRP A 378 24.16 2.99 9.16
CA TRP A 378 25.26 3.39 8.29
C TRP A 378 26.22 4.29 9.07
N ARG A 379 27.51 4.17 8.80
CA ARG A 379 28.53 5.07 9.33
C ARG A 379 29.21 5.77 8.18
N GLU A 380 29.49 7.05 8.37
CA GLU A 380 30.33 7.79 7.47
C GLU A 380 31.76 7.22 7.52
N SER A 381 32.41 7.09 6.37
CA SER A 381 33.76 6.52 6.26
C SER A 381 34.82 7.41 6.92
N ALA A 382 34.70 8.72 6.74
CA ALA A 382 35.51 9.77 7.39
C ALA A 382 34.67 11.04 7.63
N PRO A 383 35.00 11.88 8.64
CA PRO A 383 34.21 13.05 8.98
C PRO A 383 33.96 13.98 7.79
N GLY A 384 32.70 14.23 7.46
CA GLY A 384 32.29 15.14 6.38
C GLY A 384 32.58 14.65 4.97
N SER A 385 32.93 13.37 4.79
CA SER A 385 33.19 12.78 3.47
C SER A 385 31.92 12.61 2.62
N GLY A 386 30.75 12.49 3.25
CA GLY A 386 29.51 12.13 2.57
C GLY A 386 29.49 10.70 1.99
N VAL A 387 30.54 9.91 2.24
CA VAL A 387 30.66 8.51 1.81
C VAL A 387 30.34 7.63 3.00
N TRP A 388 29.40 6.69 2.81
CA TRP A 388 28.87 5.84 3.87
C TRP A 388 29.23 4.37 3.64
N ASP A 389 29.51 3.65 4.73
CA ASP A 389 29.70 2.21 4.72
C ASP A 389 28.39 1.48 4.36
N ALA A 390 28.50 0.19 4.05
CA ALA A 390 27.34 -0.67 3.87
C ALA A 390 26.46 -0.70 5.15
N PRO A 391 25.13 -0.89 5.02
CA PRO A 391 24.24 -1.03 6.18
C PRO A 391 24.65 -2.19 7.07
N ASP A 392 24.80 -1.90 8.35
CA ASP A 392 24.99 -2.87 9.43
C ASP A 392 23.63 -3.22 10.05
N ASP A 393 23.28 -4.51 10.07
CA ASP A 393 22.00 -5.01 10.58
C ASP A 393 21.99 -5.07 12.10
N LEU A 394 21.17 -4.22 12.71
CA LEU A 394 20.95 -4.17 14.15
C LEU A 394 19.82 -5.11 14.60
N GLY A 395 19.16 -5.80 13.68
CA GLY A 395 18.14 -6.80 13.97
C GLY A 395 16.74 -6.25 14.20
N GLY A 396 15.93 -7.04 14.90
CA GLY A 396 14.52 -6.79 15.13
C GLY A 396 13.63 -7.11 13.92
N GLY A 397 12.45 -6.51 13.91
CA GLY A 397 11.49 -6.67 12.82
C GLY A 397 10.28 -7.57 13.15
N PRO A 398 9.14 -7.39 12.44
CA PRO A 398 8.91 -6.33 11.46
C PRO A 398 8.71 -4.96 12.13
N LEU A 399 9.54 -3.99 11.76
CA LEU A 399 9.49 -2.62 12.29
C LEU A 399 8.60 -1.73 11.42
N ALA A 400 7.96 -0.73 12.05
CA ALA A 400 7.43 0.41 11.33
C ALA A 400 8.55 1.09 10.54
N PRO A 401 8.27 1.78 9.41
CA PRO A 401 9.30 2.35 8.55
C PRO A 401 9.97 3.62 9.12
N VAL A 402 9.92 3.81 10.44
CA VAL A 402 10.49 4.95 11.15
C VAL A 402 11.03 4.50 12.50
N LEU A 403 12.15 5.08 12.93
CA LEU A 403 12.69 4.91 14.27
C LEU A 403 12.44 6.16 15.10
N GLY A 404 12.03 5.97 16.35
CA GLY A 404 12.14 7.00 17.37
C GLY A 404 13.54 7.00 17.96
N SER A 405 14.04 8.17 18.37
CA SER A 405 15.36 8.31 19.00
C SER A 405 15.31 9.24 20.20
N ALA A 406 16.09 8.91 21.21
CA ALA A 406 16.38 9.78 22.35
C ALA A 406 17.88 9.67 22.66
N MET A 407 18.52 10.79 22.99
CA MET A 407 19.86 10.79 23.58
C MET A 407 19.74 10.55 25.08
N THR A 408 20.66 9.77 25.64
CA THR A 408 20.77 9.55 27.08
C THR A 408 21.75 10.57 27.67
N ALA A 409 21.86 10.61 29.00
CA ALA A 409 22.68 11.62 29.69
C ALA A 409 24.19 11.51 29.38
N ASP A 410 24.61 10.33 28.91
CA ASP A 410 25.96 9.99 28.47
C ASP A 410 26.18 10.20 26.96
N GLY A 411 25.18 10.68 26.21
CA GLY A 411 25.22 10.90 24.77
C GLY A 411 24.37 9.89 24.02
#